data_AF-A0A3R7B848-F1
#
_entry.id   AF-A0A3R7B848-F1
#
_cell.length_a   1.000
_cell.length_b   1.000
_cell.length_c   1.000
_cell.angle_alpha   90.00
_cell.angle_beta   90.00
_cell.angle_gamma   90.00
#
_symmetry.space_group_name_H-M   'P 1'
#
loop_
_entity.id
_entity.type
_entity.pdbx_description
1 polymer ?
#
loop_
_entity_poly.entity_id
_entity_poly.type
_entity_poly.pdbx_seq_one_letter_code
_entity_poly.pdbx_strand_id
1 'polypeptide(L)' 'MKSLKAILKNWEKYKLIRGIIVDIFKLAKNAFSLNNLHRYTKRSVKKFVCLHVLLVGIVVSLGINSKEGLQKIAKW' A
#
# COMPACT_ATOMS: atom_id res chain seq x y z
N MET A 1 20.17 -15.17 19.62
CA MET A 1 20.83 -14.95 18.32
C MET A 1 20.47 -15.95 17.20
N LYS A 2 19.45 -16.83 17.35
CA LYS A 2 19.01 -17.73 16.26
C LYS A 2 17.94 -17.10 15.35
N SER A 3 17.11 -16.19 15.88
CA SER A 3 16.02 -15.53 15.14
C SER A 3 16.52 -14.60 14.03
N LEU A 4 17.53 -13.77 14.32
CA LEU A 4 18.04 -12.77 13.38
C LEU A 4 18.76 -13.42 12.19
N LYS A 5 19.53 -14.50 12.43
CA LYS A 5 20.15 -15.33 11.40
C LYS A 5 19.11 -16.01 10.49
N ALA A 6 17.97 -16.46 11.06
CA ALA A 6 16.88 -17.05 10.29
C ALA A 6 16.15 -16.01 9.41
N ILE A 7 15.95 -14.79 9.90
CA ILE A 7 15.37 -13.68 9.13
C ILE A 7 16.32 -13.27 7.99
N LEU A 8 17.62 -13.15 8.29
CA LEU A 8 18.65 -12.86 7.29
C LEU A 8 18.76 -13.95 6.22
N LYS A 9 18.52 -15.22 6.56
CA LYS A 9 18.56 -16.30 5.56
C LYS A 9 17.43 -16.18 4.51
N ASN A 10 16.28 -15.63 4.92
CA ASN A 10 15.10 -15.45 4.06
C ASN A 10 14.94 -14.01 3.54
N TRP A 11 15.99 -13.19 3.62
CA TRP A 11 15.93 -11.75 3.33
C TRP A 11 15.44 -11.45 1.91
N GLU A 12 15.80 -12.26 0.91
CA GLU A 12 15.36 -12.10 -0.48
C GLU A 12 13.83 -12.24 -0.62
N LYS A 13 13.25 -13.21 0.09
CA LYS A 13 11.79 -13.39 0.13
C LYS A 13 11.10 -12.18 0.75
N TYR A 14 11.64 -11.65 1.85
CA TYR A 14 11.10 -10.46 2.50
C TYR A 14 11.29 -9.19 1.67
N LYS A 15 12.37 -9.10 0.88
CA LYS A 15 12.61 -7.98 -0.04
C LYS A 15 11.51 -7.88 -1.10
N LEU A 16 11.04 -9.02 -1.63
CA LEU A 16 9.95 -9.06 -2.60
C LEU A 16 8.61 -8.64 -1.97
N ILE A 17 8.28 -9.18 -0.80
CA ILE A 17 7.07 -8.80 -0.04
C ILE A 17 7.08 -7.30 0.28
N ARG A 18 8.22 -6.77 0.76
CA ARG A 18 8.40 -5.34 1.02
C ARG A 18 8.17 -4.51 -0.24
N GLY A 19 8.63 -4.98 -1.39
CA GLY A 19 8.41 -4.31 -2.67
C GLY A 19 6.92 -4.13 -2.96
N ILE A 20 6.13 -5.19 -2.83
CA ILE A 20 4.68 -5.16 -3.04
C ILE A 20 4.00 -4.19 -2.06
N ILE A 21 4.36 -4.24 -0.77
CA ILE A 21 3.83 -3.32 0.25
C ILE A 21 4.12 -1.86 -0.12
N VAL A 22 5.36 -1.56 -0.53
CA VAL A 22 5.75 -0.20 -0.96
C VAL A 22 4.94 0.27 -2.16
N ASP A 23 4.69 -0.61 -3.13
CA ASP A 23 3.91 -0.27 -4.32
C ASP A 23 2.43 -0.06 -3.99
N ILE A 24 1.85 -0.81 -3.05
CA ILE A 24 0.50 -0.56 -2.51
C ILE A 24 0.43 0.83 -1.86
N PHE A 25 1.42 1.22 -1.05
CA PHE A 25 1.45 2.55 -0.45
C PHE A 25 1.60 3.68 -1.48
N LYS A 26 2.34 3.46 -2.58
CA LYS A 26 2.42 4.42 -3.69
C LYS A 26 1.09 4.58 -4.39
N LEU A 27 0.40 3.48 -4.67
CA LEU A 27 -0.96 3.48 -5.24
C LEU A 27 -1.93 4.24 -4.34
N ALA A 28 -1.90 3.97 -3.04
CA ALA A 28 -2.70 4.66 -2.04
C ALA A 28 -2.47 6.19 -2.04
N LYS A 29 -1.21 6.62 -2.14
CA LYS A 29 -0.85 8.05 -2.14
C LYS A 29 -1.18 8.76 -3.45
N ASN A 30 -0.88 8.12 -4.58
CA ASN A 30 -0.95 8.73 -5.91
C ASN A 30 -2.37 8.63 -6.50
N ALA A 31 -2.88 7.43 -6.71
CA ALA A 31 -4.20 7.22 -7.33
C ALA A 31 -5.35 7.59 -6.38
N PHE A 32 -5.19 7.29 -5.09
CA PHE A 32 -6.25 7.53 -4.09
C PHE A 32 -6.07 8.84 -3.31
N SER A 33 -5.24 9.77 -3.80
CA SER A 33 -5.11 11.13 -3.26
C SER A 33 -4.81 11.21 -1.74
N LEU A 34 -4.27 10.15 -1.12
CA LEU A 34 -3.89 10.19 0.29
C LEU A 34 -2.71 11.14 0.55
N ASN A 35 -1.98 11.55 -0.48
CA ASN A 35 -1.02 12.67 -0.37
C ASN A 35 -1.72 14.01 -0.10
N ASN A 36 -2.95 14.21 -0.58
CA ASN A 36 -3.72 15.44 -0.44
C ASN A 36 -4.73 15.33 0.72
N LEU A 37 -4.24 14.95 1.90
CA LEU A 37 -5.03 14.79 3.12
C LEU A 37 -5.36 16.12 3.82
N HIS A 38 -5.56 17.21 3.08
CA HIS A 38 -5.96 18.47 3.70
C HIS A 38 -7.47 18.45 3.96
N ARG A 39 -7.88 18.44 5.24
CA ARG A 39 -9.28 18.53 5.66
C ARG A 39 -9.44 19.40 6.91
N TYR A 40 -10.56 20.13 6.98
CA TYR A 40 -10.85 21.08 8.05
C TYR A 40 -11.11 20.46 9.43
N THR A 41 -11.53 19.19 9.50
CA THR A 41 -11.84 18.53 10.78
C THR A 41 -11.29 17.10 10.84
N LYS A 42 -10.94 16.65 12.05
CA LYS A 42 -10.50 15.26 12.31
C LYS A 42 -11.56 14.23 11.87
N ARG A 43 -12.85 14.56 12.01
CA ARG A 43 -13.95 13.70 11.55
C ARG A 43 -13.93 13.52 10.03
N SER A 44 -13.69 14.62 9.29
CA SER A 44 -13.56 14.59 7.83
C SER A 44 -12.34 13.78 7.40
N VAL A 45 -11.18 13.97 8.07
CA VAL A 45 -9.98 13.14 7.84
C VAL A 45 -10.28 11.65 8.03
N LYS A 46 -10.91 11.26 9.15
CA LYS A 46 -11.23 9.85 9.43
C LYS A 46 -12.09 9.22 8.33
N LYS A 47 -13.17 9.90 7.91
CA LYS A 47 -14.05 9.41 6.83
C LYS A 47 -13.29 9.24 5.52
N PHE A 48 -12.48 10.23 5.16
CA PHE A 48 -11.67 10.21 3.94
C PHE A 48 -10.67 9.05 3.96
N VAL A 49 -9.88 8.90 5.03
CA VAL A 49 -8.91 7.80 5.16
C VAL A 49 -9.60 6.45 5.12
N CYS A 50 -10.72 6.26 5.83
CA CYS A 50 -11.47 5.00 5.80
C CYS A 50 -11.91 4.63 4.37
N LEU A 51 -12.47 5.59 3.62
CA LEU A 51 -12.89 5.36 2.25
C LEU A 51 -11.72 4.95 1.35
N HIS A 52 -10.60 5.67 1.42
CA HIS A 52 -9.44 5.38 0.57
C HIS A 52 -8.73 4.08 0.96
N VAL A 53 -8.66 3.74 2.25
CA VAL A 53 -8.15 2.44 2.70
C VAL A 53 -9.05 1.30 2.23
N LEU A 54 -10.37 1.48 2.26
CA LEU A 54 -11.32 0.51 1.70
C LEU A 54 -11.08 0.29 0.20
N LEU A 55 -10.91 1.36 -0.57
CA LEU A 55 -10.63 1.28 -2.01
C LEU A 55 -9.33 0.52 -2.30
N VAL A 56 -8.26 0.80 -1.54
CA VAL A 56 -7.00 0.04 -1.62
C VAL A 56 -7.25 -1.44 -1.32
N GLY A 57 -8.02 -1.75 -0.28
CA GLY A 57 -8.38 -3.12 0.08
C GLY A 57 -9.15 -3.85 -1.02
N ILE A 58 -10.06 -3.17 -1.73
CA ILE A 58 -10.80 -3.72 -2.88
C ILE A 58 -9.83 -4.03 -4.02
N VAL A 59 -8.93 -3.12 -4.37
CA VAL A 59 -7.93 -3.34 -5.45
C VAL A 59 -7.05 -4.57 -5.15
N VAL A 60 -6.59 -4.70 -3.91
CA VAL A 60 -5.81 -5.88 -3.47
C VAL A 60 -6.66 -7.15 -3.49
N SER A 61 -7.93 -7.08 -3.10
CA SER A 61 -8.84 -8.25 -3.08
C SER A 61 -9.21 -8.73 -4.48
N LEU A 62 -9.23 -7.83 -5.47
CA LEU A 62 -9.42 -8.17 -6.89
C LEU A 62 -8.20 -8.87 -7.51
N GLY A 63 -7.14 -9.12 -6.74
CA GLY A 63 -5.95 -9.84 -7.20
C GLY A 63 -4.97 -8.96 -7.99
N ILE A 64 -5.14 -7.64 -7.97
CA ILE A 64 -4.20 -6.69 -8.60
C ILE A 64 -2.99 -6.51 -7.69
N ASN A 65 -2.20 -7.59 -7.58
CA ASN A 65 -1.07 -7.69 -6.67
C ASN A 65 0.25 -7.69 -7.44
N SER A 66 0.16 -7.81 -8.77
CA SER A 66 1.31 -7.69 -9.66
C SER A 66 1.80 -6.25 -9.67
N LYS A 67 3.14 -6.10 -9.62
CA LYS A 67 3.84 -4.83 -9.69
C LYS A 67 3.37 -3.96 -10.86
N GLU A 68 3.17 -4.58 -12.01
CA GLU A 68 2.75 -3.89 -13.24
C GLU A 68 1.29 -3.41 -13.15
N GLY A 69 0.41 -4.21 -12.55
CA GLY A 69 -1.00 -3.87 -12.35
C GLY A 69 -1.16 -2.69 -11.39
N LEU A 70 -0.47 -2.73 -10.25
CA LEU A 70 -0.46 -1.62 -9.28
C LEU A 70 0.12 -0.34 -9.91
N GLN A 71 1.18 -0.43 -10.71
CA GLN A 71 1.76 0.73 -11.37
C GLN A 71 0.85 1.33 -12.46
N LYS A 72 0.08 0.52 -13.18
CA LYS A 72 -0.90 1.03 -14.16
C LYS A 72 -2.00 1.84 -13.48
N ILE A 73 -2.54 1.33 -12.38
CA ILE A 73 -3.58 2.04 -11.61
C ILE A 73 -3.01 3.30 -10.96
N ALA A 74 -1.77 3.24 -10.46
CA ALA A 74 -1.12 4.39 -9.82
C ALA A 74 -0.73 5.53 -10.78
N LYS A 75 -0.76 5.30 -12.10
CA LYS A 75 -0.45 6.28 -13.15
C LYS A 75 -1.69 6.96 -13.75
N TRP A 76 -2.87 6.39 -13.55
CA TRP A 76 -4.15 7.03 -13.85
C TRP A 76 -4.47 8.06 -12.77
#